data_AF-A0A4V2DNM0-F1
#
_entry.id   AF-A0A4V2DNM0-F1
#
_cell.length_a   1.000
_cell.length_b   1.000
_cell.length_c   1.000
_cell.angle_alpha   90.00
_cell.angle_beta   90.00
_cell.angle_gamma   90.00
#
_symmetry.space_group_name_H-M   'P 1'
#
loop_
_entity.id
_entity.type
_entity.pdbx_description
1 polymer ?
#
loop_
_entity_poly.entity_id
_entity_poly.type
_entity_poly.pdbx_seq_one_letter_code
_entity_poly.pdbx_strand_id
1 'polypeptide(L)'
;MDKSAQKVLIDALSQHQAYLYRASSQSVNELTGQFNKLSERQLSRLAELLNEISDSERNALQSLNFSSKAKASKNLEEIKAILNEWFKSIDDDLFEQFDKSALQLAVYEASYSAKLVAGTAAVVNVEKIYKAAKKAPYAGGQLVDYLFA
;
A
#
# COMPACT_ATOMS: atom_id res chain seq x y z
N MET A 1 -23.37 0.47 36.66
CA MET A 1 -23.76 -0.06 35.33
C MET A 1 -24.34 -1.45 35.50
N ASP A 2 -25.41 -1.77 34.78
CA ASP A 2 -26.01 -3.11 34.78
C ASP A 2 -25.04 -4.15 34.17
N LYS A 3 -24.93 -5.34 34.77
CA LYS A 3 -24.07 -6.45 34.28
C LYS A 3 -24.45 -6.85 32.86
N SER A 4 -25.73 -6.71 32.49
CA SER A 4 -26.22 -6.94 31.13
C SER A 4 -25.59 -5.97 30.12
N ALA A 5 -25.53 -4.68 30.46
CA ALA A 5 -24.93 -3.66 29.61
C ALA A 5 -23.41 -3.83 29.45
N GLN A 6 -22.71 -4.28 30.50
CA GLN A 6 -21.28 -4.59 30.42
C GLN A 6 -20.99 -5.75 29.48
N LYS A 7 -21.82 -6.81 29.53
CA LYS A 7 -21.69 -7.95 28.62
C LYS A 7 -21.87 -7.54 27.16
N VAL A 8 -22.91 -6.76 26.86
CA VAL A 8 -23.19 -6.26 25.50
C VAL A 8 -22.01 -5.43 24.96
N LEU A 9 -21.38 -4.60 25.80
CA LEU A 9 -20.21 -3.81 25.41
C LEU A 9 -19.00 -4.69 25.10
N ILE A 10 -18.70 -5.69 25.94
CA ILE A 10 -17.59 -6.62 25.71
C ILE A 10 -17.81 -7.45 24.44
N ASP A 11 -19.04 -7.91 24.22
CA ASP A 11 -19.40 -8.68 23.02
C ASP A 11 -19.23 -7.82 21.75
N ALA A 12 -19.68 -6.57 21.78
CA ALA A 12 -19.52 -5.63 20.67
C ALA A 12 -18.04 -5.33 20.36
N LEU A 13 -17.24 -5.05 21.39
CA LEU A 13 -15.79 -4.79 21.24
C LEU A 13 -15.06 -6.03 20.70
N SER A 14 -15.41 -7.22 21.17
CA SER A 14 -14.79 -8.47 20.71
C SER A 14 -15.09 -8.74 19.23
N GLN A 15 -16.33 -8.51 18.80
CA GLN A 15 -16.72 -8.62 17.39
C GLN A 15 -16.01 -7.59 16.52
N HIS A 16 -15.88 -6.35 17.00
CA HIS A 16 -15.17 -5.27 16.31
C HIS A 16 -13.69 -5.61 16.07
N GLN A 17 -12.99 -6.05 17.12
CA GLN A 17 -11.57 -6.44 17.02
C GLN A 17 -11.36 -7.61 16.06
N ALA A 18 -12.24 -8.61 16.09
CA ALA A 18 -12.17 -9.72 15.14
C ALA A 18 -12.40 -9.28 13.69
N TYR A 19 -13.30 -8.32 13.44
CA TYR A 19 -13.52 -7.76 12.12
C TYR A 19 -12.30 -6.97 11.64
N LEU A 20 -11.76 -6.08 12.47
CA LEU A 20 -10.55 -5.30 12.18
C LEU A 20 -9.38 -6.19 11.77
N TYR A 21 -9.14 -7.26 12.52
CA TYR A 21 -8.08 -8.22 12.20
C TYR A 21 -8.28 -8.87 10.82
N ARG A 22 -9.52 -9.28 10.49
CA ARG A 22 -9.86 -9.89 9.21
C ARG A 22 -9.72 -8.89 8.05
N ALA A 23 -10.24 -7.69 8.19
CA ALA A 23 -10.15 -6.63 7.19
C ALA A 23 -8.69 -6.27 6.92
N SER A 24 -7.87 -6.13 7.97
CA SER A 24 -6.43 -5.90 7.85
C SER A 24 -5.73 -7.06 7.13
N SER A 25 -6.02 -8.30 7.52
CA SER A 25 -5.40 -9.49 6.92
C SER A 25 -5.78 -9.64 5.44
N GLN A 26 -7.05 -9.38 5.11
CA GLN A 26 -7.53 -9.36 3.73
C GLN A 26 -6.80 -8.28 2.91
N SER A 27 -6.72 -7.05 3.41
CA SER A 27 -6.03 -5.95 2.73
C SER A 27 -4.55 -6.30 2.47
N VAL A 28 -3.86 -6.91 3.43
CA VAL A 28 -2.45 -7.32 3.26
C VAL A 28 -2.32 -8.40 2.20
N ASN A 29 -3.21 -9.40 2.20
CA ASN A 29 -3.20 -10.46 1.20
C ASN A 29 -3.50 -9.93 -0.20
N GLU A 30 -4.43 -8.99 -0.34
CA GLU A 30 -4.77 -8.34 -1.61
C GLU A 30 -3.59 -7.52 -2.14
N LEU A 31 -2.95 -6.71 -1.29
CA LEU A 31 -1.75 -5.94 -1.66
C LEU A 31 -0.60 -6.86 -2.07
N THR A 32 -0.36 -7.93 -1.31
CA THR A 32 0.66 -8.93 -1.64
C THR A 32 0.37 -9.60 -2.98
N GLY A 33 -0.90 -9.96 -3.23
CA GLY A 33 -1.33 -10.54 -4.50
C GLY A 33 -1.12 -9.59 -5.68
N GLN A 34 -1.38 -8.29 -5.51
CA GLN A 34 -1.12 -7.29 -6.56
C GLN A 34 0.37 -7.08 -6.81
N PHE A 35 1.16 -6.96 -5.74
CA PHE A 35 2.61 -6.87 -5.84
C PHE A 35 3.20 -8.07 -6.59
N ASN A 36 2.76 -9.29 -6.27
CA ASN A 36 3.20 -10.51 -6.94
C ASN A 36 2.82 -10.49 -8.42
N LYS A 37 1.58 -10.14 -8.78
CA LYS A 37 1.15 -10.05 -10.18
C LYS A 37 1.97 -9.05 -10.99
N LEU A 38 2.21 -7.87 -10.43
CA LEU A 38 3.05 -6.84 -11.07
C LEU A 38 4.48 -7.36 -11.25
N SER A 39 5.03 -7.97 -10.21
CA SER A 39 6.39 -8.50 -10.21
C SER A 39 6.57 -9.67 -11.17
N GLU A 40 5.67 -10.65 -11.18
CA GLU A 40 5.73 -11.82 -12.07
C GLU A 40 5.79 -11.40 -13.54
N ARG A 41 4.94 -10.46 -13.97
CA ARG A 41 4.94 -9.95 -15.34
C ARG A 41 6.29 -9.35 -15.73
N GLN A 42 6.85 -8.51 -14.86
CA GLN A 42 8.11 -7.81 -15.15
C GLN A 42 9.31 -8.75 -15.05
N LEU A 43 9.28 -9.71 -14.12
CA LEU A 43 10.28 -10.75 -13.99
C LEU A 43 10.33 -11.67 -15.22
N SER A 44 9.18 -12.03 -15.81
CA SER A 44 9.16 -12.79 -17.06
C SER A 44 9.84 -12.04 -18.20
N ARG A 45 9.52 -10.75 -18.39
CA ARG A 45 10.16 -9.89 -19.40
C ARG A 45 11.67 -9.75 -19.18
N LEU A 46 12.09 -9.57 -17.92
CA LEU A 46 13.51 -9.51 -17.56
C LEU A 46 14.21 -10.84 -17.83
N ALA A 47 13.59 -11.97 -17.48
CA ALA A 47 14.19 -13.28 -17.69
C ALA A 47 14.46 -13.57 -19.17
N GLU A 48 13.51 -13.22 -20.05
CA GLU A 48 13.69 -13.31 -21.51
C GLU A 48 14.89 -12.51 -21.98
N LEU A 49 14.99 -11.23 -21.60
CA LEU A 49 16.11 -10.37 -21.99
C LEU A 49 17.45 -10.82 -21.41
N LEU A 50 17.47 -11.28 -20.16
CA LEU A 50 18.69 -11.76 -19.50
C LEU A 50 19.25 -13.06 -20.11
N ASN A 51 18.43 -13.82 -20.83
CA ASN A 51 18.90 -14.96 -21.61
C ASN A 51 19.55 -14.54 -22.94
N GLU A 52 19.21 -13.36 -23.45
CA GLU A 52 19.64 -12.85 -24.76
C GLU A 52 20.83 -11.88 -24.68
N ILE A 53 21.25 -11.45 -23.49
CA ILE A 53 22.42 -10.57 -23.32
C ILE A 53 23.74 -11.29 -23.59
N SER A 54 24.66 -10.59 -24.23
CA SER A 54 26.06 -10.97 -24.40
C SER A 54 26.85 -10.89 -23.09
N ASP A 55 28.02 -11.54 -23.04
CA ASP A 55 28.91 -11.46 -21.87
C ASP A 55 29.38 -10.03 -21.58
N SER A 56 29.54 -9.20 -22.62
CA SER A 56 29.90 -7.79 -22.46
C SER A 56 28.77 -6.97 -21.81
N GLU A 57 27.51 -7.27 -22.14
CA GLU A 57 26.33 -6.63 -21.56
C GLU A 57 26.08 -7.14 -20.14
N ARG A 58 26.30 -8.43 -19.90
CA ARG A 58 26.24 -9.04 -18.55
C ARG A 58 27.24 -8.38 -17.60
N ASN A 59 28.48 -8.20 -18.03
CA ASN A 59 29.50 -7.51 -17.23
C ASN A 59 29.14 -6.02 -16.99
N ALA A 60 28.52 -5.35 -17.96
CA ALA A 60 28.03 -3.98 -17.80
C ALA A 60 26.88 -3.88 -16.79
N LEU A 61 25.94 -4.84 -16.79
CA LEU A 61 24.86 -4.94 -15.79
C LEU A 61 25.42 -5.19 -14.38
N GLN A 62 26.31 -6.16 -14.23
CA GLN A 62 26.91 -6.51 -12.93
C GLN A 62 27.71 -5.36 -12.31
N SER A 63 28.39 -4.58 -13.13
CA SER A 63 29.18 -3.43 -12.66
C SER A 63 28.35 -2.16 -12.47
N LEU A 64 27.03 -2.20 -12.75
CA LEU A 64 26.15 -1.02 -12.84
C LEU A 64 26.73 0.08 -13.75
N ASN A 65 27.65 -0.27 -14.65
CA ASN A 65 28.41 0.66 -15.45
C ASN A 65 27.66 0.94 -16.75
N PHE A 66 26.64 1.76 -16.63
CA PHE A 66 25.80 2.17 -17.75
C PHE A 66 26.40 3.32 -18.58
N SER A 67 27.60 3.79 -18.23
CA SER A 67 28.11 5.11 -18.61
C SER A 67 28.79 5.23 -19.99
N SER A 68 29.01 4.15 -20.76
CA SER A 68 29.45 4.31 -22.16
C SER A 68 29.07 3.19 -23.13
N LYS A 69 29.15 1.92 -22.73
CA LYS A 69 28.73 0.77 -23.56
C LYS A 69 27.24 0.44 -23.45
N ALA A 70 26.63 0.67 -22.30
CA ALA A 70 25.21 0.36 -22.10
C ALA A 70 24.26 1.27 -22.88
N LYS A 71 24.65 2.54 -23.13
CA LYS A 71 23.92 3.45 -24.03
C LYS A 71 23.85 2.95 -25.49
N ALA A 72 24.67 1.96 -25.86
CA ALA A 72 24.69 1.40 -27.22
C ALA A 72 23.99 0.03 -27.34
N SER A 73 23.61 -0.60 -26.21
CA SER A 73 22.92 -1.89 -26.22
C SER A 73 21.42 -1.70 -26.09
N LYS A 74 20.67 -2.18 -27.08
CA LYS A 74 19.21 -2.21 -27.05
C LYS A 74 18.69 -3.01 -25.85
N ASN A 75 19.32 -4.14 -25.53
CA ASN A 75 18.88 -5.02 -24.43
C ASN A 75 19.07 -4.34 -23.07
N LEU A 76 20.15 -3.58 -22.87
CA LEU A 76 20.40 -2.88 -21.61
C LEU A 76 19.47 -1.69 -21.40
N GLU A 77 19.13 -0.96 -22.46
CA GLU A 77 18.13 0.10 -22.38
C GLU A 77 16.72 -0.46 -22.12
N GLU A 78 16.37 -1.59 -22.74
CA GLU A 78 15.09 -2.28 -22.47
C GLU A 78 15.00 -2.78 -21.02
N ILE A 79 16.08 -3.36 -20.47
CA ILE A 79 16.14 -3.76 -19.06
C ILE A 79 15.89 -2.55 -18.14
N LYS A 80 16.51 -1.40 -18.41
CA LYS A 80 16.25 -0.17 -17.63
C LYS A 80 14.81 0.30 -17.76
N ALA A 81 14.25 0.25 -18.97
CA ALA A 81 12.87 0.62 -19.21
C ALA A 81 11.91 -0.27 -18.39
N ILE A 82 12.12 -1.59 -18.40
CA ILE A 82 11.34 -2.54 -17.58
C ILE A 82 11.45 -2.23 -16.10
N LEU A 83 12.66 -1.96 -15.58
CA LEU A 83 12.83 -1.62 -14.16
C LEU A 83 12.10 -0.32 -13.80
N ASN A 84 12.20 0.72 -14.64
CA ASN A 84 11.49 1.98 -14.42
C ASN A 84 9.97 1.80 -14.49
N GLU A 85 9.47 1.05 -15.47
CA GLU A 85 8.06 0.69 -15.59
C GLU A 85 7.58 -0.09 -14.37
N TRP A 86 8.39 -1.04 -13.89
CA TRP A 86 8.06 -1.85 -12.71
C TRP A 86 7.95 -0.97 -11.46
N PHE A 87 8.95 -0.14 -11.18
CA PHE A 87 8.90 0.78 -10.04
C PHE A 87 7.71 1.72 -10.12
N LYS A 88 7.44 2.28 -11.30
CA LYS A 88 6.28 3.14 -11.51
C LYS A 88 4.96 2.38 -11.30
N SER A 89 4.83 1.17 -11.81
CA SER A 89 3.61 0.37 -11.63
C SER A 89 3.37 -0.02 -10.17
N ILE A 90 4.43 -0.29 -9.41
CA ILE A 90 4.32 -0.49 -7.97
C ILE A 90 3.86 0.82 -7.30
N ASP A 91 4.47 1.96 -7.65
CA ASP A 91 4.16 3.25 -7.04
C ASP A 91 2.73 3.72 -7.34
N ASP A 92 2.23 3.49 -8.55
CA ASP A 92 0.88 3.89 -8.94
C ASP A 92 -0.16 2.87 -8.43
N ASP A 93 -0.03 1.59 -8.82
CA ASP A 93 -1.10 0.60 -8.64
C ASP A 93 -1.17 0.05 -7.21
N LEU A 94 -0.02 -0.15 -6.54
CA LEU A 94 -0.01 -0.69 -5.18
C LEU A 94 -0.52 0.35 -4.18
N PHE A 95 -0.11 1.62 -4.34
CA PHE A 95 -0.60 2.70 -3.49
C PHE A 95 -2.08 3.02 -3.75
N GLU A 96 -2.57 2.92 -4.99
CA GLU A 96 -4.00 3.07 -5.26
C GLU A 96 -4.82 2.00 -4.51
N GLN A 97 -4.36 0.75 -4.51
CA GLN A 97 -5.03 -0.33 -3.77
C GLN A 97 -4.93 -0.13 -2.25
N PHE A 98 -3.79 0.32 -1.76
CA PHE A 98 -3.64 0.66 -0.34
C PHE A 98 -4.60 1.77 0.06
N ASP A 99 -4.69 2.84 -0.74
CA ASP A 99 -5.58 3.98 -0.51
C ASP A 99 -7.04 3.52 -0.43
N LYS A 100 -7.47 2.60 -1.31
CA LYS A 100 -8.82 2.00 -1.28
C LYS A 100 -9.08 1.23 0.00
N SER A 101 -8.15 0.38 0.43
CA SER A 101 -8.30 -0.42 1.66
C SER A 101 -8.29 0.45 2.92
N ALA A 102 -7.37 1.41 2.99
CA ALA A 102 -7.30 2.37 4.09
C ALA A 102 -8.59 3.20 4.19
N LEU A 103 -9.14 3.62 3.04
CA LEU A 103 -10.42 4.29 2.95
C LEU A 103 -11.56 3.44 3.51
N GLN A 104 -11.71 2.19 3.02
CA GLN A 104 -12.75 1.29 3.50
C GLN A 104 -12.68 1.05 5.00
N LEU A 105 -11.47 0.88 5.54
CA LEU A 105 -11.24 0.73 6.97
C LEU A 105 -11.68 1.97 7.75
N ALA A 106 -11.32 3.17 7.28
CA ALA A 106 -11.74 4.42 7.90
C ALA A 106 -13.27 4.61 7.89
N VAL A 107 -13.95 4.21 6.80
CA VAL A 107 -15.42 4.23 6.74
C VAL A 107 -16.02 3.30 7.77
N TYR A 108 -15.50 2.07 7.87
CA TYR A 108 -15.97 1.09 8.83
C TYR A 108 -15.82 1.62 10.27
N GLU A 109 -14.64 2.11 10.64
CA GLU A 109 -14.36 2.64 11.98
C GLU A 109 -15.23 3.85 12.33
N ALA A 110 -15.38 4.80 11.40
CA ALA A 110 -16.22 5.97 11.61
C ALA A 110 -17.70 5.59 11.75
N SER A 111 -18.18 4.66 10.93
CA SER A 111 -19.57 4.18 10.97
C SER A 111 -19.85 3.37 12.23
N TYR A 112 -18.91 2.52 12.64
CA TYR A 112 -19.01 1.74 13.88
C TYR A 112 -19.03 2.67 15.10
N SER A 113 -18.11 3.63 15.16
CA SER A 113 -18.04 4.61 16.24
C SER A 113 -19.31 5.47 16.32
N ALA A 114 -19.81 5.95 15.18
CA ALA A 114 -21.06 6.71 15.12
C ALA A 114 -22.26 5.88 15.59
N LYS A 115 -22.36 4.62 15.15
CA LYS A 115 -23.42 3.70 15.59
C LYS A 115 -23.35 3.41 17.09
N LEU A 116 -22.14 3.27 17.63
CA LEU A 116 -21.94 3.03 19.06
C LEU A 116 -22.34 4.23 19.92
N VAL A 117 -22.03 5.45 19.48
CA VAL A 117 -22.26 6.69 20.24
C VAL A 117 -23.68 7.24 20.05
N ALA A 118 -24.19 7.26 18.82
CA ALA A 118 -25.44 7.95 18.47
C ALA A 118 -26.59 6.99 18.10
N GLY A 119 -26.37 5.67 18.12
CA GLY A 119 -27.39 4.67 17.76
C GLY A 119 -27.79 4.66 16.28
N THR A 120 -27.20 5.52 15.45
CA THR A 120 -27.48 5.65 14.02
C THR A 120 -26.18 5.71 13.22
N ALA A 121 -26.17 5.14 12.02
CA ALA A 121 -25.02 5.20 11.13
C ALA A 121 -24.89 6.63 10.58
N ALA A 122 -23.79 7.31 10.88
CA ALA A 122 -23.51 8.62 10.30
C ALA A 122 -23.21 8.48 8.80
N VAL A 123 -23.79 9.35 7.98
CA VAL A 123 -23.41 9.47 6.57
C VAL A 123 -22.09 10.23 6.49
N VAL A 124 -20.99 9.50 6.34
CA VAL A 124 -19.63 10.08 6.27
C VAL A 124 -19.30 10.39 4.81
N ASN A 125 -19.01 11.64 4.47
CA ASN A 125 -18.48 11.99 3.14
C ASN A 125 -16.98 11.71 3.08
N VAL A 126 -16.68 10.48 2.69
CA VAL A 126 -15.37 9.84 2.76
C VAL A 126 -14.34 10.52 1.87
N GLU A 127 -14.72 10.84 0.63
CA GLU A 127 -13.81 11.46 -0.35
C GLU A 127 -13.31 12.82 0.12
N LYS A 128 -14.20 13.59 0.79
CA LYS A 128 -13.85 14.87 1.39
C LYS A 128 -12.88 14.72 2.57
N ILE A 129 -13.12 13.74 3.45
CA ILE A 129 -12.27 13.50 4.64
C ILE A 129 -10.90 12.98 4.22
N TYR A 130 -10.85 12.04 3.28
CA TYR A 130 -9.59 11.47 2.80
C TYR A 130 -8.72 12.51 2.08
N LYS A 131 -9.32 13.34 1.20
CA LYS A 131 -8.60 14.47 0.57
C LYS A 131 -8.10 15.49 1.59
N ALA A 132 -8.79 15.67 2.72
CA ALA A 132 -8.33 16.53 3.80
C ALA A 132 -7.19 15.87 4.60
N ALA A 133 -7.31 14.58 4.93
CA ALA A 133 -6.29 13.83 5.67
C ALA A 133 -4.99 13.66 4.87
N LYS A 134 -5.05 13.39 3.57
CA LYS A 134 -3.86 13.28 2.68
C LYS A 134 -3.08 14.60 2.57
N LYS A 135 -3.74 15.73 2.81
CA LYS A 135 -3.12 17.07 2.83
C LYS A 135 -2.51 17.43 4.18
N ALA A 136 -2.81 16.68 5.24
CA ALA A 136 -2.25 16.90 6.56
C ALA A 136 -0.95 16.09 6.68
N PRO A 137 0.22 16.73 6.92
CA PRO A 137 1.45 16.00 7.15
C PRO A 137 1.35 15.16 8.43
N TYR A 138 1.81 13.90 8.37
CA TYR A 138 1.85 12.97 9.50
C TYR A 138 2.72 13.48 10.67
N ALA A 139 3.68 14.36 10.37
CA ALA A 139 4.60 14.96 11.33
C ALA A 139 4.14 16.40 11.63
N GLY A 140 3.39 16.53 12.71
CA GLY A 140 2.89 17.81 13.24
C GLY A 140 1.91 17.58 14.40
N GLY A 141 2.20 16.58 15.23
CA GLY A 141 1.39 16.20 16.37
C GLY A 141 2.18 16.32 17.67
N GLN A 142 1.46 16.42 18.78
CA GLN A 142 1.94 16.66 20.15
C GLN A 142 3.21 15.88 20.56
N LEU A 143 3.44 14.70 19.98
CA LEU A 143 4.64 13.88 20.22
C LEU A 143 5.91 14.44 19.55
N VAL A 144 5.79 14.99 18.35
CA VAL A 144 6.90 15.66 17.63
C VAL A 144 7.24 16.98 18.34
N ASP A 145 6.23 17.74 18.74
CA ASP A 145 6.42 18.97 19.50
C ASP A 145 7.05 18.71 20.88
N TYR A 146 6.75 17.58 21.51
CA TYR A 146 7.37 17.16 22.78
C TYR A 146 8.82 16.68 22.63
N LEU A 147 9.16 16.02 21.51
CA LEU A 147 10.50 15.47 21.28
C LEU A 147 11.53 16.50 20.80
N PHE A 148 11.06 17.60 20.21
CA PHE A 148 11.92 18.65 19.63
C PHE A 148 11.73 20.03 20.27
N ALA A 149 11.11 20.08 21.45
CA ALA A 149 11.09 21.26 22.33
C ALA A 149 12.33 21.33 23.24
#